data_AF-A0A2E6DAD5-F1
#
_entry.id   AF-A0A2E6DAD5-F1
#
_cell.length_a   1.000
_cell.length_b   1.000
_cell.length_c   1.000
_cell.angle_alpha   90.00
_cell.angle_beta   90.00
_cell.angle_gamma   90.00
#
_symmetry.space_group_name_H-M   'P 1'
#
loop_
_entity.id
_entity.type
_entity.pdbx_description
1 polymer ?
#
loop_
_entity_poly.entity_id
_entity_poly.type
_entity_poly.pdbx_seq_one_letter_code
_entity_poly.pdbx_strand_id
1 'polypeptide(L)'
;METEHDGIRAIARRAAGRVRAAGEAPLAPTPGIHVQVRSVTGPGEGDRANARRPLVEADCLSKLSDGEPLTLPEGAQVTPLAREEAFRRDIELIPARPRGHPLTGAPASTGPAGAPEQGRTVAVGSDHGGFPLKGEVLGFLADLGYPARDMGTCSDDPCDYPDYAAAVAREVSEGRARLGIVIDGAGIGSAMAAGKVPGVLAANCWNKASAINARTHNHANLLTLGAGHLDLALAREIIETFLKTPTGPGRHARRVKKIQALDLPRPSIGHPS
;
A
#
# COMPACT_ATOMS: atom_id res chain seq x y z
N MET A 1 56.53 -15.13 -15.21
CA MET A 1 55.14 -15.09 -15.71
C MET A 1 54.37 -14.17 -14.80
N GLU A 2 54.62 -12.87 -14.98
CA GLU A 2 53.79 -11.80 -14.47
C GLU A 2 52.75 -11.53 -15.55
N THR A 3 51.48 -11.85 -15.31
CA THR A 3 50.32 -11.25 -16.01
C THR A 3 49.05 -11.88 -15.45
N GLU A 4 48.57 -11.42 -14.30
CA GLU A 4 47.12 -11.54 -13.96
C GLU A 4 46.65 -10.59 -12.83
N HIS A 5 47.50 -9.67 -12.35
CA HIS A 5 47.12 -8.68 -11.33
C HIS A 5 46.96 -7.24 -11.84
N ASP A 6 47.15 -6.99 -13.14
CA ASP A 6 47.03 -5.64 -13.74
C ASP A 6 45.62 -5.32 -14.31
N GLY A 7 44.72 -6.31 -14.38
CA GLY A 7 43.36 -6.11 -14.91
C GLY A 7 42.39 -5.38 -13.96
N ILE A 8 42.58 -5.52 -12.64
CA ILE A 8 41.60 -5.03 -11.64
C ILE A 8 41.88 -3.58 -11.21
N ARG A 9 43.10 -3.07 -11.40
CA ARG A 9 43.45 -1.67 -11.11
C ARG A 9 43.10 -0.68 -12.23
N ALA A 10 42.69 -1.15 -13.41
CA ALA A 10 42.32 -0.31 -14.55
C ALA A 10 40.84 0.12 -14.56
N ILE A 11 39.94 -0.59 -13.88
CA ILE A 11 38.50 -0.26 -13.86
C ILE A 11 38.15 0.73 -12.73
N ALA A 12 38.92 0.74 -11.64
CA ALA A 12 38.72 1.67 -10.51
C ALA A 12 39.21 3.12 -10.76
N ARG A 13 39.80 3.43 -11.93
CA ARG A 13 40.32 4.77 -12.26
C ARG A 13 39.53 5.52 -13.34
N ARG A 14 38.32 5.05 -13.69
CA ARG A 14 37.47 5.73 -14.70
C ARG A 14 36.16 6.32 -14.17
N ALA A 15 35.86 6.20 -12.87
CA ALA A 15 34.64 6.75 -12.26
C ALA A 15 34.87 7.88 -11.23
N ALA A 16 36.13 8.24 -10.93
CA ALA A 16 36.47 9.23 -9.91
C ALA A 16 37.19 10.45 -10.50
N GLY A 17 36.51 11.16 -11.40
CA GLY A 17 37.12 12.35 -12.03
C GLY A 17 36.14 13.16 -12.85
N ARG A 18 35.17 13.81 -12.19
CA ARG A 18 34.55 15.08 -12.60
C ARG A 18 33.55 15.52 -11.53
N VAL A 19 34.06 16.24 -10.53
CA VAL A 19 33.25 17.14 -9.71
C VAL A 19 33.80 18.54 -9.91
N ARG A 20 32.86 19.51 -9.98
CA ARG A 20 32.97 20.98 -10.01
C ARG A 20 32.93 21.61 -11.41
N ALA A 21 32.18 22.67 -11.66
CA ALA A 21 31.12 23.39 -10.94
C ALA A 21 30.52 24.40 -11.94
N ALA A 22 29.20 24.62 -11.89
CA ALA A 22 28.56 25.87 -12.28
C ALA A 22 27.13 25.85 -11.70
N GLY A 23 26.81 26.85 -10.87
CA GLY A 23 25.46 27.07 -10.37
C GLY A 23 24.74 28.15 -11.19
N GLU A 24 23.41 28.05 -11.29
CA GLU A 24 22.45 29.17 -11.23
C GLU A 24 20.99 28.67 -11.28
N ALA A 25 20.19 29.13 -10.31
CA ALA A 25 18.74 29.46 -10.26
C ALA A 25 17.62 28.54 -10.88
N PRO A 26 16.38 28.57 -10.32
CA PRO A 26 15.34 27.57 -10.59
C PRO A 26 14.62 27.77 -11.92
N LEU A 27 14.47 26.68 -12.68
CA LEU A 27 13.76 26.67 -13.97
C LEU A 27 12.24 26.55 -13.73
N ALA A 28 11.47 27.46 -14.34
CA ALA A 28 10.01 27.48 -14.36
C ALA A 28 9.43 26.23 -15.08
N PRO A 29 8.19 25.81 -14.77
CA PRO A 29 7.61 24.60 -15.34
C PRO A 29 7.36 24.75 -16.86
N THR A 30 7.87 23.79 -17.63
CA THR A 30 7.70 23.68 -19.08
C THR A 30 6.27 23.22 -19.43
N PRO A 31 5.66 23.67 -20.56
CA PRO A 31 4.29 23.31 -20.90
C PRO A 31 4.16 21.81 -21.22
N GLY A 32 3.16 21.16 -20.62
CA GLY A 32 2.86 19.75 -20.84
C GLY A 32 2.52 19.43 -22.31
N ILE A 33 3.12 18.36 -22.83
CA ILE A 33 2.88 17.84 -24.19
C ILE A 33 1.46 17.26 -24.26
N HIS A 34 0.65 17.74 -25.20
CA HIS A 34 -0.64 17.14 -25.57
C HIS A 34 -0.41 15.85 -26.36
N VAL A 35 -0.84 14.71 -25.80
CA VAL A 35 -0.91 13.43 -26.52
C VAL A 35 -2.29 13.33 -27.19
N GLN A 36 -2.32 13.30 -28.52
CA GLN A 36 -3.54 13.01 -29.28
C GLN A 36 -3.85 11.52 -29.24
N VAL A 37 -5.02 11.15 -28.70
CA VAL A 37 -5.58 9.80 -28.77
C VAL A 37 -6.47 9.71 -30.02
N ARG A 38 -6.10 8.86 -30.97
CA ARG A 38 -6.94 8.57 -32.14
C ARG A 38 -8.02 7.54 -31.77
N SER A 39 -9.29 7.92 -31.92
CA SER A 39 -10.42 7.00 -31.83
C SER A 39 -10.67 6.34 -33.19
N VAL A 40 -10.65 5.01 -33.25
CA VAL A 40 -11.17 4.24 -34.39
C VAL A 40 -12.66 3.98 -34.15
N THR A 41 -13.51 4.46 -35.07
CA THR A 41 -14.97 4.25 -35.08
C THR A 41 -15.37 3.26 -36.17
N GLY A 42 -16.21 2.28 -35.81
CA GLY A 42 -17.09 1.54 -36.71
C GLY A 42 -18.50 1.51 -36.12
N PRO A 43 -19.59 1.57 -36.92
CA PRO A 43 -20.92 1.95 -36.43
C PRO A 43 -21.77 0.76 -35.99
N GLY A 44 -22.56 0.97 -34.94
CA GLY A 44 -23.59 0.05 -34.45
C GLY A 44 -24.29 0.68 -33.24
N GLU A 45 -25.50 1.13 -33.46
CA GLU A 45 -26.27 2.11 -32.71
C GLU A 45 -26.90 1.52 -31.43
N GLY A 46 -26.74 2.19 -30.29
CA GLY A 46 -27.45 1.82 -29.06
C GLY A 46 -26.78 2.32 -27.77
N ASP A 47 -27.40 3.31 -27.17
CA ASP A 47 -27.31 3.74 -25.76
C ASP A 47 -26.27 4.80 -25.35
N ARG A 48 -26.80 5.93 -24.87
CA ARG A 48 -26.09 7.13 -24.44
C ARG A 48 -25.67 6.99 -22.97
N ALA A 49 -24.55 6.31 -22.70
CA ALA A 49 -23.84 6.39 -21.42
C ALA A 49 -22.43 5.76 -21.48
N ASN A 50 -21.53 6.24 -22.34
CA ASN A 50 -20.12 5.83 -22.21
C ASN A 50 -19.16 6.93 -22.70
N ALA A 51 -18.90 7.91 -21.85
CA ALA A 51 -17.66 8.68 -21.98
C ALA A 51 -16.51 7.70 -21.71
N ARG A 52 -15.89 7.18 -22.77
CA ARG A 52 -14.78 6.23 -22.69
C ARG A 52 -13.68 6.83 -21.81
N ARG A 53 -13.53 6.27 -20.61
CA ARG A 53 -12.46 6.63 -19.67
C ARG A 53 -11.11 6.41 -20.38
N PRO A 54 -10.21 7.39 -20.41
CA PRO A 54 -8.94 7.26 -21.14
C PRO A 54 -8.11 6.12 -20.55
N LEU A 55 -7.59 5.22 -21.38
CA LEU A 55 -6.80 4.08 -20.95
C LEU A 55 -5.29 4.41 -21.05
N VAL A 56 -4.55 4.13 -19.98
CA VAL A 56 -3.10 4.30 -19.89
C VAL A 56 -2.44 2.93 -19.89
N GLU A 57 -1.71 2.67 -20.96
CA GLU A 57 -0.99 1.43 -21.24
C GLU A 57 0.51 1.60 -21.01
N ALA A 58 1.25 0.50 -20.91
CA ALA A 58 2.69 0.53 -20.63
C ALA A 58 3.46 1.35 -21.66
N ASP A 59 3.00 1.36 -22.92
CA ASP A 59 3.56 2.16 -24.00
C ASP A 59 3.51 3.67 -23.73
N CYS A 60 2.56 4.16 -22.93
CA CYS A 60 2.51 5.56 -22.52
C CYS A 60 3.70 5.96 -21.64
N LEU A 61 4.28 5.00 -20.91
CA LEU A 61 5.42 5.20 -20.02
C LEU A 61 6.76 5.08 -20.74
N SER A 62 6.80 4.39 -21.89
CA SER A 62 8.04 4.21 -22.69
C SER A 62 8.69 5.53 -23.12
N LYS A 63 7.91 6.62 -23.16
CA LYS A 63 8.35 7.95 -23.60
C LYS A 63 8.88 8.84 -22.47
N LEU A 64 8.75 8.40 -21.22
CA LEU A 64 9.23 9.11 -20.03
C LEU A 64 10.61 8.58 -19.64
N SER A 65 11.38 9.41 -18.93
CA SER A 65 12.60 8.96 -18.27
C SER A 65 12.28 8.26 -16.95
N ASP A 66 13.19 7.41 -16.45
CA ASP A 66 13.03 6.80 -15.12
C ASP A 66 12.99 7.89 -14.04
N GLY A 67 12.08 7.77 -13.07
CA GLY A 67 11.85 8.80 -12.06
C GLY A 67 10.94 9.96 -12.49
N GLU A 68 10.55 10.06 -13.77
CA GLU A 68 9.74 11.17 -14.26
C GLU A 68 8.24 10.97 -13.97
N PRO A 69 7.55 11.91 -13.28
CA PRO A 69 6.15 11.74 -12.91
C PRO A 69 5.21 11.88 -14.12
N LEU A 70 4.20 11.00 -14.20
CA LEU A 70 3.14 11.07 -15.20
C LEU A 70 1.82 11.57 -14.59
N THR A 71 1.33 12.71 -15.06
CA THR A 71 -0.03 13.17 -14.72
C THR A 71 -1.08 12.45 -15.57
N LEU A 72 -1.92 11.65 -14.93
CA LEU A 72 -3.00 10.90 -15.55
C LEU A 72 -4.19 11.83 -15.86
N PRO A 73 -4.81 11.73 -17.05
CA PRO A 73 -6.03 12.46 -17.34
C PRO A 73 -7.16 12.09 -16.37
N GLU A 74 -8.10 13.01 -16.19
CA GLU A 74 -9.21 12.83 -15.25
C GLU A 74 -10.05 11.60 -15.65
N GLY A 75 -10.27 10.70 -14.69
CA GLY A 75 -11.01 9.46 -14.93
C GLY A 75 -10.24 8.38 -15.71
N ALA A 76 -8.93 8.52 -15.92
CA ALA A 76 -8.13 7.54 -16.65
C ALA A 76 -8.04 6.18 -15.93
N GLN A 77 -8.16 5.10 -16.70
CA GLN A 77 -7.87 3.74 -16.23
C GLN A 77 -6.42 3.43 -16.56
N VAL A 78 -5.67 2.89 -15.59
CA VAL A 78 -4.28 2.46 -15.80
C VAL A 78 -4.25 0.94 -15.82
N THR A 79 -3.73 0.38 -16.90
CA THR A 79 -3.59 -1.08 -17.06
C THR A 79 -2.62 -1.66 -16.03
N PRO A 80 -2.76 -2.95 -15.65
CA PRO A 80 -1.82 -3.61 -14.74
C PRO A 80 -0.36 -3.52 -15.23
N LEU A 81 -0.11 -3.76 -16.52
CA LEU A 81 1.23 -3.68 -17.12
C LEU A 81 1.82 -2.26 -17.03
N ALA A 82 1.00 -1.21 -17.19
CA ALA A 82 1.45 0.16 -16.99
C ALA A 82 1.80 0.44 -15.52
N ARG A 83 1.06 -0.10 -14.55
CA ARG A 83 1.40 0.06 -13.12
C ARG A 83 2.70 -0.65 -12.76
N GLU A 84 2.91 -1.85 -13.31
CA GLU A 84 4.13 -2.62 -13.12
C GLU A 84 5.34 -1.88 -13.71
N GLU A 85 5.23 -1.34 -14.93
CA GLU A 85 6.33 -0.57 -15.51
C GLU A 85 6.60 0.74 -14.81
N ALA A 86 5.55 1.43 -14.34
CA ALA A 86 5.72 2.64 -13.56
C ALA A 86 6.50 2.35 -12.27
N PHE A 87 6.17 1.26 -11.58
CA PHE A 87 6.89 0.82 -10.39
C PHE A 87 8.35 0.46 -10.67
N ARG A 88 8.61 -0.34 -11.73
CA ARG A 88 9.96 -0.78 -12.09
C ARG A 88 10.90 0.38 -12.43
N ARG A 89 10.35 1.46 -12.98
CA ARG A 89 11.09 2.63 -13.48
C ARG A 89 11.00 3.85 -12.56
N ASP A 90 10.47 3.67 -11.34
CA ASP A 90 10.26 4.73 -10.34
C ASP A 90 9.42 5.93 -10.87
N ILE A 91 8.51 5.67 -11.80
CA ILE A 91 7.62 6.67 -12.39
C ILE A 91 6.39 6.85 -11.49
N GLU A 92 6.24 8.04 -10.92
CA GLU A 92 5.08 8.38 -10.10
C GLU A 92 3.85 8.68 -10.96
N LEU A 93 2.73 7.97 -10.74
CA LEU A 93 1.47 8.20 -11.45
C LEU A 93 0.55 9.14 -10.65
N ILE A 94 0.39 10.38 -11.12
CA ILE A 94 -0.35 11.45 -10.43
C ILE A 94 -1.74 11.63 -11.07
N PRO A 95 -2.88 11.38 -10.37
CA PRO A 95 -4.21 11.59 -10.94
C PRO A 95 -4.57 13.09 -11.09
N ALA A 96 -5.13 13.50 -12.23
CA ALA A 96 -5.66 14.85 -12.42
C ALA A 96 -6.84 15.12 -11.46
N ARG A 97 -6.79 16.26 -10.75
CA ARG A 97 -7.87 16.71 -9.87
C ARG A 97 -9.09 17.20 -10.67
N PRO A 98 -10.33 16.86 -10.28
CA PRO A 98 -11.53 17.41 -10.92
C PRO A 98 -11.61 18.93 -10.77
N ARG A 99 -11.86 19.64 -11.89
CA ARG A 99 -12.26 21.06 -11.84
C ARG A 99 -13.74 21.13 -11.49
N GLY A 100 -14.06 21.59 -10.29
CA GLY A 100 -15.44 21.74 -9.82
C GLY A 100 -16.24 22.79 -10.61
N HIS A 101 -17.44 22.43 -11.04
CA HIS A 101 -18.46 23.32 -11.60
C HIS A 101 -19.27 23.94 -10.44
N PRO A 102 -19.53 25.25 -10.39
CA PRO A 102 -20.25 25.85 -9.26
C PRO A 102 -21.76 25.65 -9.41
N LEU A 103 -22.39 25.07 -8.39
CA LEU A 103 -23.83 25.20 -8.15
C LEU A 103 -24.03 26.03 -6.89
N THR A 104 -24.62 27.20 -7.09
CA THR A 104 -24.99 28.20 -6.09
C THR A 104 -26.18 27.70 -5.25
N GLY A 105 -26.07 27.79 -3.93
CA GLY A 105 -27.21 27.71 -3.01
C GLY A 105 -26.94 27.00 -1.68
N ALA A 106 -26.19 27.65 -0.78
CA ALA A 106 -26.17 27.36 0.66
C ALA A 106 -27.48 27.87 1.33
N PRO A 107 -27.84 27.56 2.61
CA PRO A 107 -26.98 27.26 3.78
C PRO A 107 -27.52 26.11 4.67
N ALA A 108 -26.96 25.60 5.77
CA ALA A 108 -25.76 25.76 6.59
C ALA A 108 -25.53 24.35 7.22
N SER A 109 -24.31 23.85 7.36
CA SER A 109 -23.52 24.08 8.57
C SER A 109 -22.10 23.53 8.34
N THR A 110 -21.15 24.26 8.89
CA THR A 110 -19.72 24.20 8.63
C THR A 110 -19.03 23.07 9.38
N GLY A 111 -18.35 22.20 8.64
CA GLY A 111 -17.16 21.46 9.07
C GLY A 111 -16.20 21.40 7.89
N PRO A 112 -14.88 21.55 8.09
CA PRO A 112 -13.95 21.76 6.97
C PRO A 112 -13.79 20.45 6.18
N ALA A 113 -14.14 20.50 4.90
CA ALA A 113 -13.67 19.56 3.91
C ALA A 113 -12.16 19.77 3.71
N GLY A 114 -11.33 18.79 4.07
CA GLY A 114 -9.89 18.85 3.80
C GLY A 114 -9.01 18.00 4.71
N ALA A 115 -8.92 16.70 4.40
CA ALA A 115 -7.82 15.74 4.65
C ALA A 115 -8.40 14.31 4.57
N PRO A 116 -7.66 13.27 4.15
CA PRO A 116 -8.07 11.91 4.50
C PRO A 116 -8.12 11.85 6.03
N GLU A 117 -9.22 11.37 6.61
CA GLU A 117 -9.34 11.16 8.06
C GLU A 117 -8.18 10.26 8.52
N GLN A 118 -7.13 10.87 9.08
CA GLN A 118 -5.94 10.18 9.57
C GLN A 118 -6.26 9.17 10.70
N GLY A 119 -7.51 9.11 11.15
CA GLY A 119 -8.03 8.16 12.14
C GLY A 119 -8.83 6.97 11.59
N ARG A 120 -8.95 6.74 10.27
CA ARG A 120 -9.71 5.59 9.72
C ARG A 120 -8.99 4.77 8.64
N THR A 121 -7.80 5.17 8.21
CA THR A 121 -7.06 4.46 7.16
C THR A 121 -6.65 3.04 7.58
N VAL A 122 -6.86 2.06 6.69
CA VAL A 122 -6.47 0.66 6.87
C VAL A 122 -5.42 0.29 5.82
N ALA A 123 -4.28 -0.25 6.24
CA ALA A 123 -3.32 -0.85 5.32
C ALA A 123 -3.71 -2.31 5.05
N VAL A 124 -3.74 -2.72 3.78
CA VAL A 124 -4.17 -4.06 3.37
C VAL A 124 -3.09 -4.68 2.50
N GLY A 125 -2.74 -5.94 2.76
CA GLY A 125 -1.77 -6.67 1.96
C GLY A 125 -2.14 -8.14 1.81
N SER A 126 -1.61 -8.78 0.78
CA SER A 126 -1.69 -10.22 0.61
C SER A 126 -0.51 -10.73 -0.19
N ASP A 127 -0.20 -12.01 0.02
CA ASP A 127 0.54 -12.78 -0.99
C ASP A 127 -0.42 -13.30 -2.08
N HIS A 128 0.10 -14.16 -2.95
CA HIS A 128 -0.63 -14.83 -4.01
C HIS A 128 -1.81 -15.66 -3.49
N GLY A 129 -1.64 -16.36 -2.36
CA GLY A 129 -2.70 -17.17 -1.74
C GLY A 129 -3.88 -16.32 -1.24
N GLY A 130 -3.62 -15.09 -0.82
CA GLY A 130 -4.64 -14.14 -0.38
C GLY A 130 -5.16 -13.18 -1.46
N PHE A 131 -4.58 -13.16 -2.67
CA PHE A 131 -4.86 -12.15 -3.70
C PHE A 131 -6.34 -12.03 -4.08
N PRO A 132 -7.09 -13.11 -4.34
CA PRO A 132 -8.52 -13.01 -4.67
C PRO A 132 -9.33 -12.39 -3.53
N LEU A 133 -9.08 -12.82 -2.28
CA LEU A 133 -9.80 -12.32 -1.12
C LEU A 133 -9.43 -10.86 -0.82
N LYS A 134 -8.20 -10.43 -1.08
CA LYS A 134 -7.79 -9.02 -0.94
C LYS A 134 -8.67 -8.09 -1.80
N GLY A 135 -8.93 -8.46 -3.06
CA GLY A 135 -9.79 -7.67 -3.94
C GLY A 135 -11.18 -7.44 -3.35
N GLU A 136 -11.79 -8.51 -2.84
CA GLU A 136 -13.09 -8.45 -2.15
C GLU A 136 -13.04 -7.61 -0.87
N VAL A 137 -11.96 -7.70 -0.11
CA VAL A 137 -11.78 -6.93 1.14
C VAL A 137 -11.63 -5.44 0.85
N LEU A 138 -10.89 -5.06 -0.19
CA LEU A 138 -10.75 -3.64 -0.58
C LEU A 138 -12.10 -3.03 -0.95
N GLY A 139 -12.94 -3.75 -1.70
CA GLY A 139 -14.31 -3.33 -2.01
C GLY A 139 -15.16 -3.21 -0.73
N PHE A 140 -15.13 -4.22 0.13
CA PHE A 140 -15.89 -4.21 1.38
C PHE A 140 -15.48 -3.08 2.34
N LEU A 141 -14.19 -2.75 2.42
CA LEU A 141 -13.71 -1.61 3.21
C LEU A 141 -14.22 -0.28 2.66
N ALA A 142 -14.26 -0.14 1.33
CA ALA A 142 -14.83 1.05 0.69
C ALA A 142 -16.32 1.20 1.02
N ASP A 143 -17.10 0.12 0.97
CA ASP A 143 -18.52 0.10 1.34
C ASP A 143 -18.75 0.51 2.80
N LEU A 144 -17.84 0.12 3.69
CA LEU A 144 -17.86 0.49 5.11
C LEU A 144 -17.30 1.90 5.39
N GLY A 145 -16.79 2.61 4.38
CA GLY A 145 -16.21 3.95 4.52
C GLY A 145 -14.81 3.98 5.15
N TYR A 146 -14.05 2.89 5.06
CA TYR A 146 -12.65 2.83 5.49
C TYR A 146 -11.72 3.03 4.30
N PRO A 147 -10.96 4.14 4.24
CA PRO A 147 -9.92 4.31 3.22
C PRO A 147 -8.87 3.21 3.34
N ALA A 148 -8.64 2.47 2.25
CA ALA A 148 -7.67 1.38 2.21
C ALA A 148 -6.41 1.76 1.43
N ARG A 149 -5.24 1.37 1.95
CA ARG A 149 -3.96 1.43 1.23
C ARG A 149 -3.55 0.01 0.87
N ASP A 150 -3.59 -0.32 -0.42
CA ASP A 150 -3.18 -1.61 -0.93
C ASP A 150 -1.65 -1.68 -1.00
N MET A 151 -1.08 -2.59 -0.22
CA MET A 151 0.34 -2.88 -0.09
C MET A 151 0.65 -4.33 -0.49
N GLY A 152 -0.32 -5.06 -1.05
CA GLY A 152 -0.21 -6.48 -1.40
C GLY A 152 0.23 -6.72 -2.84
N THR A 153 0.36 -8.00 -3.21
CA THR A 153 0.60 -8.38 -4.60
C THR A 153 -0.51 -7.86 -5.53
N CYS A 154 -0.18 -7.63 -6.81
CA CYS A 154 -1.12 -7.25 -7.86
C CYS A 154 -1.51 -8.41 -8.79
N SER A 155 -0.98 -9.61 -8.56
CA SER A 155 -1.31 -10.84 -9.30
C SER A 155 -1.36 -12.05 -8.36
N ASP A 156 -1.82 -13.18 -8.91
CA ASP A 156 -1.78 -14.50 -8.30
C ASP A 156 -0.47 -15.26 -8.54
N ASP A 157 0.55 -14.57 -9.09
CA ASP A 157 1.88 -15.15 -9.27
C ASP A 157 2.55 -15.45 -7.92
N PRO A 158 3.23 -16.59 -7.78
CA PRO A 158 3.90 -16.97 -6.53
C PRO A 158 4.81 -15.87 -5.97
N CYS A 159 4.61 -15.56 -4.70
CA CYS A 159 5.36 -14.55 -3.97
C CYS A 159 5.33 -14.82 -2.45
N ASP A 160 6.23 -14.16 -1.72
CA ASP A 160 6.47 -14.43 -0.31
C ASP A 160 5.65 -13.49 0.61
N TYR A 161 4.76 -14.05 1.42
CA TYR A 161 3.94 -13.29 2.37
C TYR A 161 4.71 -12.39 3.36
N PRO A 162 5.96 -12.70 3.82
CA PRO A 162 6.65 -11.86 4.78
C PRO A 162 6.87 -10.42 4.30
N ASP A 163 7.08 -10.22 3.00
CA ASP A 163 7.34 -8.89 2.43
C ASP A 163 6.10 -7.99 2.53
N TYR A 164 4.94 -8.53 2.17
CA TYR A 164 3.66 -7.83 2.24
C TYR A 164 3.20 -7.65 3.70
N ALA A 165 3.42 -8.66 4.55
CA ALA A 165 3.13 -8.56 5.97
C ALA A 165 3.96 -7.46 6.64
N ALA A 166 5.25 -7.36 6.31
CA ALA A 166 6.14 -6.32 6.81
C ALA A 166 5.74 -4.93 6.28
N ALA A 167 5.35 -4.81 5.00
CA ALA A 167 4.90 -3.55 4.42
C ALA A 167 3.66 -3.00 5.16
N VAL A 168 2.63 -3.83 5.36
CA VAL A 168 1.43 -3.44 6.12
C VAL A 168 1.76 -3.13 7.58
N ALA A 169 2.61 -3.94 8.21
CA ALA A 169 3.01 -3.76 9.60
C ALA A 169 3.77 -2.44 9.82
N ARG A 170 4.64 -2.02 8.88
CA ARG A 170 5.33 -0.72 8.93
C ARG A 170 4.35 0.44 8.84
N GLU A 171 3.37 0.39 7.95
CA GLU A 171 2.32 1.41 7.85
C GLU A 171 1.56 1.62 9.17
N VAL A 172 1.28 0.52 9.89
CA VAL A 172 0.64 0.57 11.21
C VAL A 172 1.59 1.08 12.29
N SER A 173 2.81 0.56 12.33
CA SER A 173 3.84 0.94 13.33
C SER A 173 4.18 2.42 13.26
N GLU A 174 4.29 2.97 12.05
CA GLU A 174 4.66 4.36 11.79
C GLU A 174 3.45 5.31 11.84
N GLY A 175 2.26 4.80 12.17
CA GLY A 175 1.04 5.60 12.34
C GLY A 175 0.44 6.14 11.04
N ARG A 176 0.92 5.67 9.88
CA ARG A 176 0.38 6.04 8.56
C ARG A 176 -0.93 5.31 8.23
N ALA A 177 -1.17 4.17 8.88
CA ALA A 177 -2.46 3.49 8.93
C ALA A 177 -2.85 3.23 10.39
N ARG A 178 -4.14 3.30 10.69
CA ARG A 178 -4.65 3.03 12.04
C ARG A 178 -4.67 1.53 12.35
N LEU A 179 -5.01 0.71 11.36
CA LEU A 179 -5.10 -0.74 11.45
C LEU A 179 -4.50 -1.38 10.19
N GLY A 180 -4.06 -2.62 10.32
CA GLY A 180 -3.59 -3.45 9.21
C GLY A 180 -4.45 -4.68 9.00
N ILE A 181 -4.55 -5.15 7.75
CA ILE A 181 -5.12 -6.45 7.38
C ILE A 181 -4.13 -7.14 6.44
N VAL A 182 -3.70 -8.36 6.76
CA VAL A 182 -2.86 -9.18 5.88
C VAL A 182 -3.55 -10.50 5.60
N ILE A 183 -3.54 -10.93 4.34
CA ILE A 183 -4.22 -12.15 3.90
C ILE A 183 -3.18 -13.05 3.25
N ASP A 184 -3.00 -14.26 3.78
CA ASP A 184 -2.22 -15.31 3.11
C ASP A 184 -3.02 -16.62 3.08
N GLY A 185 -2.42 -17.73 2.65
CA GLY A 185 -3.11 -19.03 2.63
C GLY A 185 -3.72 -19.46 3.98
N ALA A 186 -3.02 -19.27 5.10
CA ALA A 186 -3.43 -19.73 6.44
C ALA A 186 -3.56 -18.62 7.51
N GLY A 187 -3.07 -17.42 7.21
CA GLY A 187 -2.95 -16.24 8.09
C GLY A 187 -1.80 -16.33 9.12
N ILE A 188 -1.28 -17.53 9.39
CA ILE A 188 -0.33 -17.78 10.48
C ILE A 188 1.04 -17.16 10.17
N GLY A 189 1.54 -17.36 8.96
CA GLY A 189 2.86 -16.87 8.54
C GLY A 189 2.91 -15.35 8.59
N SER A 190 1.90 -14.69 8.01
CA SER A 190 1.77 -13.24 8.05
C SER A 190 1.67 -12.71 9.49
N ALA A 191 0.99 -13.40 10.40
CA ALA A 191 0.94 -12.99 11.80
C ALA A 191 2.33 -13.02 12.46
N MET A 192 3.10 -14.08 12.20
CA MET A 192 4.47 -14.20 12.71
C MET A 192 5.39 -13.12 12.14
N ALA A 193 5.32 -12.87 10.83
CA ALA A 193 6.14 -11.86 10.15
C ALA A 193 5.79 -10.43 10.59
N ALA A 194 4.51 -10.07 10.56
CA ALA A 194 4.03 -8.75 10.97
C ALA A 194 4.36 -8.47 12.44
N GLY A 195 4.24 -9.48 13.32
CA GLY A 195 4.59 -9.36 14.74
C GLY A 195 6.08 -9.17 15.04
N LYS A 196 6.97 -9.22 14.02
CA LYS A 196 8.38 -8.82 14.17
C LYS A 196 8.61 -7.32 14.03
N VAL A 197 7.62 -6.57 13.54
CA VAL A 197 7.72 -5.11 13.41
C VAL A 197 7.39 -4.48 14.77
N PRO A 198 8.31 -3.68 15.36
CA PRO A 198 8.08 -3.06 16.66
C PRO A 198 6.77 -2.27 16.72
N GLY A 199 6.03 -2.44 17.82
CA GLY A 199 4.74 -1.76 18.02
C GLY A 199 3.55 -2.40 17.30
N VAL A 200 3.76 -3.50 16.57
CA VAL A 200 2.68 -4.25 15.92
C VAL A 200 2.25 -5.42 16.79
N LEU A 201 0.94 -5.51 17.01
CA LEU A 201 0.27 -6.60 17.70
C LEU A 201 -0.61 -7.30 16.68
N ALA A 202 -0.03 -8.28 15.98
CA ALA A 202 -0.71 -9.06 14.95
C ALA A 202 -1.52 -10.21 15.55
N ALA A 203 -2.71 -10.46 15.01
CA ALA A 203 -3.54 -11.59 15.41
C ALA A 203 -4.13 -12.31 14.20
N ASN A 204 -3.92 -13.62 14.12
CA ASN A 204 -4.66 -14.48 13.18
C ASN A 204 -6.04 -14.78 13.75
N CYS A 205 -7.08 -14.44 12.99
CA CYS A 205 -8.46 -14.62 13.41
C CYS A 205 -9.21 -15.50 12.40
N TRP A 206 -9.96 -16.47 12.92
CA TRP A 206 -10.71 -17.44 12.10
C TRP A 206 -12.21 -17.44 12.39
N ASN A 207 -12.67 -16.58 13.29
CA ASN A 207 -14.09 -16.33 13.57
C ASN A 207 -14.28 -15.01 14.33
N LYS A 208 -15.54 -14.59 14.48
CA LYS A 208 -15.93 -13.40 15.24
C LYS A 208 -15.35 -13.35 16.66
N ALA A 209 -15.37 -14.47 17.39
CA ALA A 209 -14.89 -14.52 18.77
C ALA A 209 -13.38 -14.23 18.87
N SER A 210 -12.59 -14.76 17.93
CA SER A 210 -11.16 -14.49 17.83
C SER A 210 -10.88 -13.01 17.52
N ALA A 211 -11.65 -12.38 16.63
CA ALA A 211 -11.53 -10.95 16.34
C ALA A 211 -11.84 -10.05 17.55
N ILE A 212 -12.93 -10.36 18.28
CA ILE A 212 -13.27 -9.66 19.53
C ILE A 212 -12.15 -9.81 20.55
N ASN A 213 -11.63 -11.03 20.74
CA ASN A 213 -10.54 -11.29 21.69
C ASN A 213 -9.26 -10.55 21.29
N ALA A 214 -8.89 -10.58 20.01
CA ALA A 214 -7.73 -9.88 19.47
C ALA A 214 -7.77 -8.39 19.83
N ARG A 215 -8.90 -7.72 19.58
CA ARG A 215 -9.07 -6.29 19.88
C ARG A 215 -9.17 -6.02 21.37
N THR A 216 -10.10 -6.66 22.07
CA THR A 216 -10.42 -6.34 23.46
C THR A 216 -9.33 -6.76 24.44
N HIS A 217 -8.68 -7.90 24.21
CA HIS A 217 -7.71 -8.50 25.15
C HIS A 217 -6.26 -8.29 24.73
N ASN A 218 -5.96 -8.29 23.43
CA ASN A 218 -4.59 -8.21 22.95
C ASN A 218 -4.26 -6.86 22.32
N HIS A 219 -5.24 -5.96 22.21
CA HIS A 219 -5.10 -4.65 21.59
C HIS A 219 -4.52 -4.74 20.17
N ALA A 220 -4.82 -5.85 19.47
CA ALA A 220 -4.25 -6.15 18.17
C ALA A 220 -4.56 -5.03 17.17
N ASN A 221 -3.53 -4.43 16.59
CA ASN A 221 -3.64 -3.37 15.59
C ASN A 221 -3.45 -3.89 14.15
N LEU A 222 -3.16 -5.18 13.99
CA LEU A 222 -3.07 -5.85 12.70
C LEU A 222 -3.81 -7.19 12.73
N LEU A 223 -4.74 -7.35 11.80
CA LEU A 223 -5.51 -8.58 11.58
C LEU A 223 -4.80 -9.40 10.50
N THR A 224 -4.73 -10.71 10.70
CA THR A 224 -4.33 -11.65 9.64
C THR A 224 -5.43 -12.68 9.40
N LEU A 225 -5.59 -13.08 8.15
CA LEU A 225 -6.62 -14.00 7.69
C LEU A 225 -6.01 -15.08 6.79
N GLY A 226 -6.50 -16.31 6.92
CA GLY A 226 -6.18 -17.41 6.03
C GLY A 226 -7.24 -17.60 4.96
N ALA A 227 -6.94 -17.24 3.71
CA ALA A 227 -7.86 -17.38 2.58
C ALA A 227 -8.27 -18.84 2.34
N GLY A 228 -7.41 -19.82 2.67
CA GLY A 228 -7.71 -21.24 2.57
C GLY A 228 -8.61 -21.79 3.68
N HIS A 229 -8.98 -20.97 4.67
CA HIS A 229 -9.76 -21.40 5.84
C HIS A 229 -11.09 -20.66 6.00
N LEU A 230 -11.34 -19.64 5.17
CA LEU A 230 -12.46 -18.73 5.33
C LEU A 230 -13.20 -18.57 4.00
N ASP A 231 -14.53 -18.63 4.06
CA ASP A 231 -15.34 -18.09 2.98
C ASP A 231 -15.42 -16.55 3.08
N LEU A 232 -15.89 -15.93 2.00
CA LEU A 232 -15.98 -14.47 1.91
C LEU A 232 -16.92 -13.87 2.97
N ALA A 233 -18.02 -14.54 3.30
CA ALA A 233 -18.99 -14.03 4.26
C ALA A 233 -18.40 -13.98 5.67
N LEU A 234 -17.72 -15.05 6.07
CA LEU A 234 -17.01 -15.15 7.34
C LEU A 234 -15.83 -14.18 7.40
N ALA A 235 -15.05 -14.03 6.32
CA ALA A 235 -13.98 -13.05 6.25
C ALA A 235 -14.51 -11.61 6.48
N ARG A 236 -15.62 -11.25 5.83
CA ARG A 236 -16.28 -9.95 6.03
C ARG A 236 -16.77 -9.78 7.47
N GLU A 237 -17.39 -10.79 8.08
CA GLU A 237 -17.81 -10.72 9.49
C GLU A 237 -16.62 -10.50 10.44
N ILE A 238 -15.52 -11.22 10.23
CA ILE A 238 -14.29 -11.11 11.03
C ILE A 238 -13.71 -9.70 10.91
N ILE A 239 -13.59 -9.18 9.68
CA ILE A 239 -13.05 -7.85 9.40
C ILE A 239 -13.91 -6.77 10.05
N GLU A 240 -15.22 -6.79 9.80
CA GLU A 240 -16.15 -5.81 10.37
C GLU A 240 -16.08 -5.83 11.90
N THR A 241 -16.08 -7.02 12.49
CA THR A 241 -15.95 -7.20 13.93
C THR A 241 -14.63 -6.62 14.45
N PHE A 242 -13.51 -6.88 13.78
CA PHE A 242 -12.19 -6.38 14.16
C PHE A 242 -12.13 -4.85 14.10
N LEU A 243 -12.65 -4.24 13.03
CA LEU A 243 -12.65 -2.79 12.83
C LEU A 243 -13.52 -2.06 13.87
N LYS A 244 -14.71 -2.60 14.15
CA LYS A 244 -15.69 -1.98 15.07
C LYS A 244 -15.36 -2.21 16.54
N THR A 245 -14.62 -3.27 16.88
CA THR A 245 -14.34 -3.59 18.28
C THR A 245 -13.25 -2.67 18.86
N PRO A 246 -13.55 -1.93 19.95
CA PRO A 246 -12.56 -1.11 20.62
C PRO A 246 -11.57 -1.97 21.43
N THR A 247 -10.41 -1.40 21.74
CA THR A 247 -9.46 -2.01 22.67
C THR A 247 -10.03 -1.99 24.09
N GLY A 248 -9.92 -3.10 24.83
CA GLY A 248 -10.59 -3.26 26.13
C GLY A 248 -9.82 -2.64 27.33
N PRO A 249 -10.51 -2.45 28.48
CA PRO A 249 -9.96 -1.75 29.65
C PRO A 249 -8.91 -2.53 30.46
N GLY A 250 -8.30 -1.82 31.43
CA GLY A 250 -6.93 -1.94 31.94
C GLY A 250 -6.36 -3.27 32.45
N ARG A 251 -7.12 -4.35 32.68
CA ARG A 251 -6.52 -5.63 33.14
C ARG A 251 -5.61 -6.26 32.09
N HIS A 252 -5.96 -6.07 30.82
CA HIS A 252 -5.23 -6.61 29.69
C HIS A 252 -4.09 -5.70 29.23
N ALA A 253 -4.22 -4.39 29.44
CA ALA A 253 -3.19 -3.40 29.12
C ALA A 253 -1.83 -3.75 29.76
N ARG A 254 -1.82 -4.32 30.98
CA ARG A 254 -0.58 -4.79 31.62
C ARG A 254 0.10 -5.90 30.81
N ARG A 255 -0.66 -6.86 30.26
CA ARG A 255 -0.13 -7.97 29.45
C ARG A 255 0.34 -7.46 28.08
N VAL A 256 -0.43 -6.55 27.47
CA VAL A 256 -0.05 -5.89 26.22
C VAL A 256 1.28 -5.15 26.36
N LYS A 257 1.47 -4.37 27.44
CA LYS A 257 2.76 -3.72 27.73
C LYS A 257 3.92 -4.71 27.85
N LYS A 258 3.68 -5.91 28.40
CA LYS A 258 4.70 -6.96 28.46
C LYS A 258 5.04 -7.53 27.08
N ILE A 259 4.06 -7.65 26.19
CA ILE A 259 4.28 -8.09 24.79
C ILE A 259 5.10 -7.04 24.07
N GLN A 260 4.69 -5.76 24.12
CA GLN A 260 5.40 -4.66 23.47
C GLN A 260 6.85 -4.49 23.99
N ALA A 261 7.09 -4.78 25.27
CA ALA A 261 8.45 -4.74 25.83
C ALA A 261 9.39 -5.82 25.24
N LEU A 262 8.86 -6.86 24.56
CA LEU A 262 9.67 -7.86 23.88
C LEU A 262 10.35 -7.32 22.62
N ASP A 263 9.85 -6.21 22.06
CA ASP A 263 10.43 -5.55 20.88
C ASP A 263 11.72 -4.77 21.23
N LEU A 264 11.92 -4.48 22.51
CA LEU A 264 13.05 -3.69 22.97
C LEU A 264 14.35 -4.52 22.96
N PRO A 265 15.49 -3.92 22.58
CA PRO A 265 16.79 -4.57 22.69
C PRO A 265 17.00 -5.07 24.11
N ARG A 266 17.32 -6.37 24.26
CA ARG A 266 17.72 -6.87 25.57
C ARG A 266 19.07 -6.24 25.91
N PRO A 267 19.28 -5.76 27.15
CA PRO A 267 20.60 -5.33 27.58
C PRO A 267 21.58 -6.49 27.38
N SER A 268 22.72 -6.22 26.74
CA SER A 268 23.77 -7.22 26.58
C SER A 268 24.21 -7.69 27.96
N ILE A 269 23.91 -8.94 28.30
CA ILE A 269 24.45 -9.57 29.50
C ILE A 269 25.93 -9.80 29.17
N GLY A 270 26.79 -8.85 29.56
CA GLY A 270 28.23 -9.03 29.49
C GLY A 270 28.57 -10.33 30.21
N HIS A 271 29.11 -11.31 29.47
CA HIS A 271 29.62 -12.51 30.11
C HIS A 271 30.84 -12.09 30.93
N PRO A 272 30.88 -12.38 32.25
CA PRO A 272 32.10 -12.18 33.01
C PRO A 272 33.20 -13.02 32.35
N SER A 273 34.31 -12.35 32.01
CA SER A 273 35.50 -12.96 31.40
C SER A 273 36.18 -13.94 32.34
#